data_AF-A0A842VIH2-F1
#
_entry.id   AF-A0A842VIH2-F1
#
_cell.length_a   1.000
_cell.length_b   1.000
_cell.length_c   1.000
_cell.angle_alpha   90.00
_cell.angle_beta   90.00
_cell.angle_gamma   90.00
#
_symmetry.space_group_name_H-M   'P 1'
#
loop_
_entity.id
_entity.type
_entity.pdbx_description
1 polymer ?
#
loop_
_entity_poly.entity_id
_entity_poly.type
_entity_poly.pdbx_seq_one_letter_code
_entity_poly.pdbx_strand_id
1 'polypeptide(L)'
;MKKITIHISINLRGLQQGKRFEVKSDDDANIVETLALVDKKDMENPDDSIFPLFDGYIRNYLQLIWNPKENKIYDDIGIMPYGPNEEGDLRKFMPIRDNIEFNLYPNSYIDIQPDSGC
;
A
#
# COMPACT_ATOMS: atom_id res chain seq x y z
N MET A 1 -2.50 -7.51 -17.03
CA MET A 1 -3.16 -7.09 -15.77
C MET A 1 -2.91 -8.12 -14.68
N LYS A 2 -2.37 -7.71 -13.53
CA LYS A 2 -2.16 -8.58 -12.35
C LYS A 2 -3.03 -8.14 -11.16
N LYS A 3 -3.42 -9.11 -10.32
CA LYS A 3 -4.12 -8.84 -9.07
C LYS A 3 -3.09 -8.61 -7.96
N ILE A 4 -3.25 -7.53 -7.19
CA ILE A 4 -2.45 -7.24 -6.00
C ILE A 4 -3.40 -7.04 -4.82
N THR A 5 -3.04 -7.59 -3.66
CA THR A 5 -3.74 -7.32 -2.40
C THR A 5 -2.87 -6.41 -1.56
N ILE A 6 -3.42 -5.24 -1.22
CA ILE A 6 -2.83 -4.31 -0.26
C ILE A 6 -3.64 -4.38 1.02
N HIS A 7 -2.98 -4.60 2.14
CA HIS A 7 -3.58 -4.48 3.46
C HIS A 7 -2.92 -3.29 4.17
N ILE A 8 -3.73 -2.35 4.63
CA ILE A 8 -3.24 -1.14 5.31
C ILE A 8 -3.84 -1.14 6.70
N SER A 9 -3.01 -1.15 7.73
CA SER A 9 -3.45 -1.01 9.12
C SER A 9 -2.76 0.19 9.76
N ILE A 10 -3.53 1.02 10.44
CA ILE A 10 -3.03 2.23 11.09
C ILE A 10 -3.52 2.19 12.52
N ASN A 11 -2.66 2.52 13.47
CA ASN A 11 -3.00 2.59 14.88
C ASN A 11 -3.79 3.87 15.23
N LEU A 12 -4.82 4.17 14.43
CA LEU A 12 -5.78 5.24 14.64
C LEU A 12 -7.18 4.65 14.80
N ARG A 13 -8.04 5.33 15.54
CA ARG A 13 -9.42 4.90 15.83
C ARG A 13 -10.16 4.66 14.50
N GLY A 14 -10.73 3.47 14.32
CA GLY A 14 -11.49 3.09 13.12
C GLY A 14 -10.73 2.22 12.11
N LEU A 15 -9.40 2.08 12.20
CA LEU A 15 -8.61 1.25 11.28
C LEU A 15 -7.65 0.26 11.96
N GLN A 16 -7.85 0.01 13.26
CA GLN A 16 -7.01 -0.87 14.09
C GLN A 16 -6.96 -2.32 13.58
N GLN A 17 -8.00 -2.78 12.87
CA GLN A 17 -8.03 -4.12 12.27
C GLN A 17 -7.52 -4.16 10.83
N GLY A 18 -7.15 -3.00 10.28
CA GLY A 18 -6.73 -2.83 8.89
C GLY A 18 -7.86 -2.84 7.88
N LYS A 19 -7.58 -2.28 6.69
CA LYS A 19 -8.46 -2.28 5.51
C LYS A 19 -7.75 -3.02 4.38
N ARG A 20 -8.46 -3.97 3.78
CA ARG A 20 -7.97 -4.78 2.67
C ARG A 20 -8.48 -4.24 1.34
N PHE A 21 -7.57 -3.99 0.42
CA PHE A 21 -7.84 -3.59 -0.95
C PHE A 21 -7.33 -4.64 -1.91
N GLU A 22 -8.19 -5.11 -2.81
CA GLU A 22 -7.77 -5.91 -3.95
C GLU A 22 -7.81 -5.04 -5.20
N VAL A 23 -6.68 -4.79 -5.85
CA VAL A 23 -6.60 -3.97 -7.06
C VAL A 23 -6.10 -4.80 -8.24
N LYS A 24 -6.53 -4.40 -9.45
CA LYS A 24 -5.99 -4.94 -10.70
C LYS A 24 -5.08 -3.87 -11.29
N SER A 25 -3.79 -4.13 -11.32
CA SER A 25 -2.78 -3.23 -11.86
C SER A 25 -2.26 -3.73 -13.21
N ASP A 26 -1.55 -2.89 -13.93
CA ASP A 26 -0.80 -3.29 -15.12
C ASP A 26 0.30 -4.30 -14.77
N ASP A 27 0.79 -5.03 -15.77
CA ASP A 27 1.73 -6.14 -15.55
C ASP A 27 3.12 -5.66 -15.09
N ASP A 28 3.50 -4.45 -15.49
CA ASP A 28 4.72 -3.75 -15.10
C ASP A 28 4.56 -2.84 -13.86
N ALA A 29 3.35 -2.78 -13.29
CA ALA A 29 3.05 -1.81 -12.24
C ALA A 29 3.91 -1.95 -10.98
N ASN A 30 4.35 -0.82 -10.46
CA ASN A 30 5.12 -0.68 -9.23
C ASN A 30 4.22 -0.41 -8.00
N ILE A 31 4.82 -0.18 -6.82
CA ILE A 31 4.05 0.08 -5.58
C ILE A 31 3.27 1.42 -5.63
N VAL A 32 3.83 2.45 -6.25
CA VAL A 32 3.21 3.78 -6.34
C VAL A 32 1.95 3.72 -7.21
N GLU A 33 2.03 3.10 -8.38
CA GLU A 33 0.88 2.90 -9.28
C GLU A 33 -0.20 2.04 -8.61
N THR A 34 0.21 1.03 -7.86
CA THR A 34 -0.71 0.18 -7.09
C THR A 34 -1.41 0.96 -5.98
N LEU A 35 -0.71 1.84 -5.26
CA LEU A 35 -1.29 2.74 -4.25
C LEU A 35 -2.23 3.77 -4.88
N ALA A 36 -1.93 4.29 -6.07
CA ALA A 36 -2.84 5.18 -6.80
C ALA A 36 -4.19 4.51 -7.11
N LEU A 37 -4.19 3.21 -7.40
CA LEU A 37 -5.41 2.42 -7.59
C LEU A 37 -6.18 2.22 -6.28
N VAL A 38 -5.46 2.08 -5.15
CA VAL A 38 -6.07 2.03 -3.81
C VAL A 38 -6.75 3.37 -3.50
N ASP A 39 -6.07 4.49 -3.73
CA ASP A 39 -6.62 5.83 -3.55
C ASP A 39 -7.86 6.05 -4.40
N LYS A 40 -7.82 5.65 -5.67
CA LYS A 40 -9.00 5.71 -6.55
C LYS A 40 -10.18 4.93 -5.97
N LYS A 41 -9.95 3.71 -5.48
CA LYS A 41 -11.02 2.90 -4.86
C LYS A 41 -11.59 3.52 -3.59
N ASP A 42 -10.74 4.13 -2.77
CA ASP A 42 -11.16 4.80 -1.55
C ASP A 42 -12.01 6.04 -1.87
N MET A 43 -11.61 6.84 -2.88
CA MET A 43 -12.38 7.97 -3.39
C MET A 43 -13.75 7.59 -3.97
N GLU A 44 -13.86 6.41 -4.59
CA GLU A 44 -15.13 5.87 -5.10
C GLU A 44 -16.09 5.44 -3.98
N ASN A 45 -15.60 5.27 -2.74
CA ASN A 45 -16.35 4.83 -1.57
C ASN A 45 -16.06 5.73 -0.34
N PRO A 46 -16.47 7.01 -0.39
CA PRO A 46 -16.05 8.01 0.61
C PRO A 46 -16.53 7.70 2.03
N ASP A 47 -17.67 7.01 2.18
CA ASP A 47 -18.20 6.61 3.49
C ASP A 47 -17.28 5.61 4.24
N ASP A 48 -16.46 4.87 3.49
CA ASP A 48 -15.48 3.92 4.02
C ASP A 48 -14.07 4.54 4.14
N SER A 49 -13.91 5.82 3.76
CA SER A 49 -12.61 6.49 3.79
C SER A 49 -12.27 6.94 5.21
N ILE A 50 -11.00 6.76 5.59
CA ILE A 50 -10.43 7.35 6.81
C ILE A 50 -9.84 8.73 6.59
N PHE A 51 -9.79 9.19 5.35
CA PHE A 51 -9.24 10.50 5.04
C PHE A 51 -10.34 11.57 5.12
N PRO A 52 -9.96 12.80 5.50
CA PRO A 52 -8.61 13.23 5.82
C PRO A 52 -8.10 12.79 7.20
N LEU A 53 -6.79 12.60 7.32
CA LEU A 53 -6.09 12.41 8.60
C LEU A 53 -5.31 13.68 8.98
N PHE A 54 -4.93 13.77 10.27
CA PHE A 54 -4.13 14.85 10.84
C PHE A 54 -4.65 16.23 10.41
N ASP A 55 -5.84 16.61 10.86
CA ASP A 55 -6.45 17.93 10.58
C ASP A 55 -6.50 18.36 9.10
N GLY A 56 -6.55 17.40 8.15
CA GLY A 56 -6.62 17.72 6.72
C GLY A 56 -5.30 17.69 5.97
N TYR A 57 -4.18 17.45 6.66
CA TYR A 57 -2.85 17.43 6.05
C TYR A 57 -2.63 16.21 5.14
N ILE A 58 -3.15 15.05 5.52
CA ILE A 58 -3.04 13.83 4.72
C ILE A 58 -4.42 13.47 4.17
N ARG A 59 -4.51 13.31 2.84
CA ARG A 59 -5.78 13.15 2.12
C ARG A 59 -5.95 11.81 1.42
N ASN A 60 -4.88 11.02 1.33
CA ASN A 60 -4.89 9.72 0.66
C ASN A 60 -3.69 8.87 1.09
N TYR A 61 -3.67 7.60 0.68
CA TYR A 61 -2.62 6.65 1.06
C TYR A 61 -1.29 6.95 0.37
N LEU A 62 -1.28 7.47 -0.87
CA LEU A 62 -0.04 7.88 -1.52
C LEU A 62 0.73 8.92 -0.69
N GLN A 63 0.04 9.95 -0.20
CA GLN A 63 0.63 10.97 0.68
C GLN A 63 1.10 10.40 2.01
N LEU A 64 0.39 9.41 2.54
CA LEU A 64 0.72 8.78 3.82
C LEU A 64 1.97 7.88 3.72
N ILE A 65 2.20 7.23 2.58
CA ILE A 65 3.18 6.13 2.47
C ILE A 65 4.43 6.52 1.69
N TRP A 66 4.31 7.39 0.68
CA TRP A 66 5.39 7.66 -0.28
C TRP A 66 5.78 9.13 -0.32
N ASN A 67 7.09 9.37 -0.36
CA ASN A 67 7.70 10.67 -0.59
C ASN A 67 8.02 10.85 -2.09
N PRO A 68 7.26 11.68 -2.83
CA PRO A 68 7.52 11.91 -4.25
C PRO A 68 8.83 12.63 -4.54
N LYS A 69 9.34 13.42 -3.58
CA LYS A 69 10.56 14.21 -3.77
C LYS A 69 11.81 13.34 -3.78
N GLU A 70 11.82 12.31 -2.94
CA GLU A 70 12.93 11.37 -2.81
C GLU A 70 12.67 10.04 -3.52
N ASN A 71 11.48 9.88 -4.09
CA ASN A 71 10.96 8.63 -4.66
C ASN A 71 11.22 7.43 -3.74
N LYS A 72 10.75 7.51 -2.49
CA LYS A 72 10.93 6.47 -1.47
C LYS A 72 9.70 6.33 -0.57
N ILE A 73 9.49 5.14 -0.01
CA ILE A 73 8.52 4.95 1.08
C ILE A 73 9.10 5.60 2.35
N TYR A 74 8.28 6.29 3.13
CA TYR A 74 8.76 6.91 4.38
C TYR A 74 9.37 5.87 5.34
N ASP A 75 10.32 6.31 6.16
CA ASP A 75 11.13 5.42 7.01
C ASP A 75 10.31 4.83 8.16
N ASP A 76 9.24 5.50 8.57
CA ASP A 76 8.27 5.13 9.62
C ASP A 76 7.14 4.20 9.12
N ILE A 77 7.21 3.68 7.91
CA ILE A 77 6.19 2.77 7.37
C ILE A 77 6.61 1.29 7.53
N GLY A 78 5.97 0.51 8.40
CA GLY A 78 6.10 -0.94 8.35
C GLY A 78 5.64 -1.48 6.99
N ILE A 79 6.44 -2.29 6.29
CA ILE A 79 6.03 -2.90 5.02
C ILE A 79 6.51 -4.35 4.90
N MET A 80 5.58 -5.25 4.55
CA MET A 80 5.85 -6.66 4.30
C MET A 80 5.43 -7.03 2.87
N PRO A 81 6.33 -6.90 1.90
CA PRO A 81 6.02 -7.06 0.48
C PRO A 81 6.40 -8.45 -0.03
N TYR A 82 5.47 -9.41 0.05
CA TYR A 82 5.70 -10.78 -0.39
C TYR A 82 4.77 -11.19 -1.54
N GLY A 83 5.37 -11.79 -2.56
CA GLY A 83 4.70 -12.44 -3.67
C GLY A 83 4.69 -13.96 -3.53
N PRO A 84 3.85 -14.67 -4.32
CA PRO A 84 3.76 -16.12 -4.30
C PRO A 84 4.99 -16.79 -4.93
N ASN A 85 5.47 -17.86 -4.31
CA ASN A 85 6.44 -18.78 -4.90
C ASN A 85 5.75 -19.74 -5.92
N GLU A 86 6.48 -20.74 -6.41
CA GLU A 86 5.95 -21.73 -7.37
C GLU A 86 4.80 -22.58 -6.82
N GLU A 87 4.74 -22.73 -5.49
CA GLU A 87 3.70 -23.48 -4.77
C GLU A 87 2.50 -22.59 -4.38
N GLY A 88 2.58 -21.28 -4.63
CA GLY A 88 1.56 -20.29 -4.26
C GLY A 88 1.74 -19.66 -2.88
N ASP A 89 2.76 -20.05 -2.11
CA ASP A 89 3.06 -19.49 -0.79
C ASP A 89 3.70 -18.09 -0.91
N LEU A 90 3.30 -17.15 -0.04
CA LEU A 90 3.84 -15.79 0.02
C LEU A 90 5.27 -15.73 0.57
N ARG A 91 6.25 -16.18 -0.23
CA ARG A 91 7.68 -16.28 0.15
C ARG A 91 8.64 -15.54 -0.79
N LYS A 92 8.17 -15.03 -1.94
CA LYS A 92 9.03 -14.24 -2.85
C LYS A 92 9.11 -12.81 -2.36
N PHE A 93 10.24 -12.44 -1.78
CA PHE A 93 10.49 -11.06 -1.33
C PHE A 93 10.51 -10.08 -2.51
N MET A 94 9.90 -8.91 -2.33
CA MET A 94 9.95 -7.80 -3.29
C MET A 94 10.69 -6.61 -2.65
N PRO A 95 11.83 -6.16 -3.21
CA PRO A 95 12.69 -5.13 -2.61
C PRO A 95 12.15 -3.71 -2.83
N ILE A 96 10.86 -3.46 -2.57
CA ILE A 96 10.21 -2.17 -2.88
C ILE A 96 10.72 -1.00 -2.02
N ARG A 97 11.35 -1.28 -0.87
CA ARG A 97 12.03 -0.24 -0.08
C ARG A 97 13.33 0.23 -0.74
N ASP A 98 14.08 -0.70 -1.33
CA ASP A 98 15.36 -0.41 -1.98
C ASP A 98 15.16 0.04 -3.43
N ASN A 99 14.05 -0.37 -4.05
CA ASN A 99 13.70 -0.06 -5.43
C ASN A 99 12.19 0.14 -5.58
N ILE A 100 11.74 1.40 -5.50
CA ILE A 100 10.33 1.76 -5.67
C ILE A 100 9.78 1.36 -7.04
N GLU A 101 10.63 1.37 -8.07
CA GLU A 101 10.29 0.98 -9.44
C GLU A 101 10.27 -0.54 -9.64
N PHE A 102 10.40 -1.33 -8.57
CA PHE A 102 10.31 -2.77 -8.66
C PHE A 102 8.92 -3.19 -9.15
N ASN A 103 8.90 -3.92 -10.25
CA ASN A 103 7.69 -4.51 -10.81
C ASN A 103 7.13 -5.58 -9.85
N LEU A 104 5.96 -5.31 -9.25
CA LEU A 104 5.34 -6.21 -8.27
C LEU A 104 5.00 -7.57 -8.87
N TYR A 105 5.20 -8.65 -8.12
CA TYR A 105 4.77 -9.96 -8.57
C TYR A 105 3.23 -10.08 -8.62
N PRO A 106 2.67 -10.84 -9.55
CA PRO A 106 1.23 -11.09 -9.57
C PRO A 106 0.77 -11.87 -8.34
N ASN A 107 -0.47 -11.63 -7.90
CA ASN A 107 -1.08 -12.24 -6.72
C ASN A 107 -0.31 -11.98 -5.42
N SER A 108 0.47 -10.90 -5.37
CA SER A 108 1.18 -10.50 -4.15
C SER A 108 0.25 -9.98 -3.07
N TYR A 109 0.72 -10.11 -1.84
CA TYR A 109 0.13 -9.52 -0.65
C TYR A 109 1.14 -8.57 -0.02
N ILE A 110 0.77 -7.30 0.11
CA ILE A 110 1.62 -6.27 0.69
C ILE A 110 0.90 -5.74 1.93
N ASP A 111 1.45 -6.03 3.10
CA ASP A 111 0.98 -5.44 4.35
C ASP A 111 1.73 -4.14 4.60
N ILE A 112 0.99 -3.07 4.90
CA ILE A 112 1.51 -1.72 5.13
C ILE A 112 0.98 -1.24 6.48
N GLN A 113 1.90 -0.81 7.33
CA GLN A 113 1.62 -0.34 8.67
C GLN A 113 2.29 1.02 8.89
N PRO A 114 1.65 2.13 8.51
CA PRO A 114 2.14 3.45 8.85
C PRO A 114 2.24 3.57 10.38
N ASP A 115 3.45 3.76 10.90
CA ASP A 115 3.63 4.08 12.30
C ASP A 115 3.16 5.52 12.52
N SER A 116 2.12 5.69 13.34
CA SER A 116 1.60 7.01 13.70
C SER A 116 2.45 7.71 14.77
N GLY A 117 3.58 7.10 15.17
CA GLY A 117 4.26 7.43 16.41
C GLY A 117 3.47 6.86 17.59
N CYS A 118 4.18 6.22 18.52
CA CYS A 118 3.60 5.72 19.76
C CYS A 118 3.50 6.83 20.82
#